data_AF-A0A7K4DVA1-F1
#
_entry.id   AF-A0A7K4DVA1-F1
#
_cell.length_a   1.000
_cell.length_b   1.000
_cell.length_c   1.000
_cell.angle_alpha   90.00
_cell.angle_beta   90.00
_cell.angle_gamma   90.00
#
_symmetry.space_group_name_H-M   'P 1'
#
loop_
_entity.id
_entity.type
_entity.pdbx_description
1 polymer ?
#
loop_
_entity_poly.entity_id
_entity_poly.type
_entity_poly.pdbx_seq_one_letter_code
_entity_poly.pdbx_strand_id
1 'polypeptide(L)'
;MSELEKFESDMLRLCTVWIRLMTVYDEFPKLTETGQHASMVRNVFREYTVINLVSFIKVRRDLVKHDEFKKLDDVIKPLIAPILKYEGAIFELRNQHLAHVQEEGRKFEVMINDILLKYNFPTNFGFYRYLAGLVFFYSGNVERNFKEVWDKALIKYNAKGGGSITISSGFEMKDTDKKFSELLKPIAVKLFDDGFISPFTNEQIEKVKEELEKKS
;
A
#
# COMPACT_ATOMS: atom_id res chain seq x y z
N MET A 1 12.13 -29.57 -1.91
CA MET A 1 11.26 -28.54 -1.30
C MET A 1 9.84 -28.85 -1.73
N SER A 2 8.84 -28.71 -0.86
CA SER A 2 7.44 -28.75 -1.31
C SER A 2 7.13 -27.52 -2.17
N GLU A 3 6.16 -27.65 -3.08
CA GLU A 3 5.56 -26.49 -3.70
C GLU A 3 4.73 -25.72 -2.66
N LEU A 4 4.48 -24.43 -2.92
CA LEU A 4 3.59 -23.64 -2.08
C LEU A 4 2.15 -23.87 -2.54
N GLU A 5 1.23 -23.97 -1.61
CA GLU A 5 -0.20 -23.95 -1.94
C GLU A 5 -0.59 -22.61 -2.57
N LYS A 6 -1.72 -22.55 -3.26
CA LYS A 6 -2.14 -21.34 -3.98
C LYS A 6 -2.28 -20.14 -3.04
N PHE A 7 -2.88 -20.33 -1.87
CA PHE A 7 -3.02 -19.29 -0.85
C PHE A 7 -1.66 -18.85 -0.30
N GLU A 8 -0.73 -19.78 -0.06
CA GLU A 8 0.66 -19.49 0.37
C GLU A 8 1.46 -18.71 -0.69
N SER A 9 1.25 -19.04 -1.96
CA SER A 9 1.87 -18.34 -3.10
C SER A 9 1.31 -16.93 -3.23
N ASP A 10 0.00 -16.74 -3.03
CA ASP A 10 -0.63 -15.42 -3.02
C ASP A 10 -0.23 -14.60 -1.77
N MET A 11 -0.05 -15.23 -0.60
CA MET A 11 0.56 -14.62 0.59
C MET A 11 2.01 -14.21 0.35
N LEU A 12 2.83 -15.03 -0.31
CA LEU A 12 4.20 -14.66 -0.69
C LEU A 12 4.22 -13.44 -1.61
N ARG A 13 3.29 -13.37 -2.57
CA ARG A 13 3.15 -12.19 -3.44
C ARG A 13 2.76 -10.94 -2.63
N LEU A 14 1.91 -11.07 -1.60
CA LEU A 14 1.50 -9.97 -0.72
C LEU A 14 2.63 -9.52 0.22
N CYS A 15 3.34 -10.46 0.83
CA CYS A 15 4.52 -10.20 1.66
C CYS A 15 5.64 -9.52 0.85
N THR A 16 5.87 -9.98 -0.40
CA THR A 16 6.82 -9.33 -1.32
C THR A 16 6.44 -7.87 -1.58
N VAL A 17 5.16 -7.58 -1.81
CA VAL A 17 4.64 -6.21 -1.95
C VAL A 17 4.79 -5.41 -0.65
N TRP A 18 4.55 -6.04 0.51
CA TRP A 18 4.66 -5.42 1.83
C TRP A 18 6.07 -4.96 2.15
N ILE A 19 7.08 -5.83 2.08
CA ILE A 19 8.49 -5.50 2.34
C ILE A 19 8.96 -4.34 1.45
N ARG A 20 8.49 -4.33 0.19
CA ARG A 20 8.82 -3.30 -0.80
C ARG A 20 8.19 -1.95 -0.42
N LEU A 21 6.92 -1.90 -0.03
CA LEU A 21 6.21 -0.68 0.35
C LEU A 21 6.54 -0.20 1.78
N MET A 22 6.88 -1.08 2.71
CA MET A 22 7.45 -0.74 4.03
C MET A 22 8.69 0.15 3.87
N THR A 23 9.56 -0.17 2.90
CA THR A 23 10.74 0.67 2.62
C THR A 23 10.34 2.08 2.17
N VAL A 24 9.28 2.22 1.35
CA VAL A 24 8.72 3.53 0.94
C VAL A 24 8.18 4.31 2.14
N TYR A 25 7.52 3.60 3.07
CA TYR A 25 6.82 4.19 4.19
C TYR A 25 7.76 4.68 5.31
N ASP A 26 8.69 3.84 5.77
CA ASP A 26 9.52 4.10 6.96
C ASP A 26 10.92 4.64 6.68
N GLU A 27 11.55 4.23 5.57
CA GLU A 27 12.98 4.51 5.34
C GLU A 27 13.21 5.78 4.52
N PHE A 28 12.44 6.00 3.44
CA PHE A 28 12.70 7.14 2.55
C PHE A 28 12.39 8.55 3.08
N PRO A 29 11.54 8.78 4.11
CA PRO A 29 11.49 10.07 4.80
C PRO A 29 12.87 10.49 5.34
N LYS A 30 13.58 9.55 5.98
CA LYS A 30 14.91 9.73 6.60
C LYS A 30 16.03 9.96 5.58
N LEU A 31 15.83 9.54 4.33
CA LEU A 31 16.86 9.50 3.28
C LEU A 31 16.70 10.60 2.22
N THR A 32 15.69 11.48 2.33
CA THR A 32 15.36 12.45 1.27
C THR A 32 15.22 13.89 1.76
N GLU A 33 15.87 14.26 2.86
CA GLU A 33 15.62 15.56 3.51
C GLU A 33 16.10 16.78 2.69
N THR A 34 17.26 16.72 2.02
CA THR A 34 17.80 17.86 1.23
C THR A 34 18.50 17.48 -0.09
N GLY A 35 18.71 18.47 -0.98
CA GLY A 35 19.57 18.38 -2.17
C GLY A 35 18.89 17.93 -3.47
N GLN A 36 19.56 18.15 -4.61
CA GLN A 36 19.05 17.75 -5.94
C GLN A 36 18.87 16.23 -6.07
N HIS A 37 19.76 15.44 -5.44
CA HIS A 37 19.63 13.98 -5.40
C HIS A 37 18.33 13.54 -4.73
N ALA A 38 17.84 14.22 -3.69
CA ALA A 38 16.56 13.90 -3.06
C ALA A 38 15.37 14.03 -4.04
N SER A 39 15.47 14.86 -5.09
CA SER A 39 14.47 14.87 -6.16
C SER A 39 14.48 13.54 -6.92
N MET A 40 15.61 13.15 -7.50
CA MET A 40 15.77 11.85 -8.19
C MET A 40 15.44 10.65 -7.29
N VAL A 41 15.72 10.72 -5.98
CA VAL A 41 15.39 9.66 -5.03
C VAL A 41 13.88 9.60 -4.73
N ARG A 42 13.21 10.71 -4.38
CA ARG A 42 11.73 10.73 -4.18
C ARG A 42 10.99 10.31 -5.45
N ASN A 43 11.49 10.79 -6.60
CA ASN A 43 11.09 10.33 -7.91
C ASN A 43 11.17 8.81 -7.97
N VAL A 44 12.34 8.21 -7.70
CA VAL A 44 12.64 6.76 -7.70
C VAL A 44 11.74 5.89 -6.80
N PHE A 45 10.89 6.48 -5.95
CA PHE A 45 9.86 5.73 -5.21
C PHE A 45 8.43 5.89 -5.73
N ARG A 46 8.17 6.80 -6.67
CA ARG A 46 6.83 7.01 -7.22
C ARG A 46 6.37 5.87 -8.12
N GLU A 47 7.16 5.53 -9.15
CA GLU A 47 6.84 4.41 -10.05
C GLU A 47 7.02 3.08 -9.32
N TYR A 48 8.05 2.95 -8.47
CA TYR A 48 8.16 1.80 -7.58
C TYR A 48 6.91 1.58 -6.72
N THR A 49 6.34 2.66 -6.14
CA THR A 49 5.07 2.59 -5.41
C THR A 49 3.93 2.20 -6.33
N VAL A 50 3.77 2.84 -7.49
CA VAL A 50 2.71 2.54 -8.48
C VAL A 50 2.79 1.08 -8.98
N ILE A 51 3.97 0.56 -9.27
CA ILE A 51 4.21 -0.84 -9.67
C ILE A 51 3.82 -1.80 -8.54
N ASN A 52 4.21 -1.51 -7.30
CA ASN A 52 3.84 -2.32 -6.15
C ASN A 52 2.35 -2.14 -5.76
N LEU A 53 1.70 -1.02 -6.09
CA LEU A 53 0.24 -0.83 -5.94
C LEU A 53 -0.55 -1.63 -6.99
N VAL A 54 -0.15 -1.64 -8.27
CA VAL A 54 -0.71 -2.58 -9.26
C VAL A 54 -0.52 -4.02 -8.82
N SER A 55 0.65 -4.34 -8.25
CA SER A 55 0.94 -5.68 -7.73
C SER A 55 0.05 -6.01 -6.54
N PHE A 56 -0.08 -5.11 -5.56
CA PHE A 56 -1.00 -5.21 -4.42
C PHE A 56 -2.44 -5.48 -4.87
N ILE A 57 -2.95 -4.66 -5.79
CA ILE A 57 -4.31 -4.75 -6.31
C ILE A 57 -4.55 -6.11 -6.97
N LYS A 58 -3.62 -6.59 -7.81
CA LYS A 58 -3.70 -7.92 -8.45
C LYS A 58 -3.66 -9.05 -7.42
N VAL A 59 -2.74 -8.98 -6.47
CA VAL A 59 -2.59 -9.99 -5.42
C VAL A 59 -3.83 -10.06 -4.54
N ARG A 60 -4.37 -8.91 -4.10
CA ARG A 60 -5.64 -8.88 -3.38
C ARG A 60 -6.79 -9.45 -4.20
N ARG A 61 -6.90 -9.09 -5.48
CA ARG A 61 -7.91 -9.66 -6.40
C ARG A 61 -7.79 -11.19 -6.54
N ASP A 62 -6.62 -11.78 -6.29
CA ASP A 62 -6.44 -13.23 -6.19
C ASP A 62 -6.78 -13.76 -4.78
N LEU A 63 -6.38 -13.06 -3.73
CA LEU A 63 -6.59 -13.48 -2.33
C LEU A 63 -8.05 -13.48 -1.89
N VAL A 64 -8.88 -12.53 -2.35
CA VAL A 64 -10.33 -12.49 -2.02
C VAL A 64 -11.15 -13.62 -2.68
N LYS A 65 -10.48 -14.58 -3.34
CA LYS A 65 -11.06 -15.83 -3.84
C LYS A 65 -10.98 -16.97 -2.82
N HIS A 66 -10.23 -16.81 -1.73
CA HIS A 66 -10.18 -17.73 -0.59
C HIS A 66 -11.10 -17.17 0.52
N ASP A 67 -12.05 -17.97 1.02
CA ASP A 67 -13.16 -17.45 1.83
C ASP A 67 -12.74 -16.97 3.22
N GLU A 68 -11.74 -17.59 3.82
CA GLU A 68 -11.13 -17.17 5.09
C GLU A 68 -10.44 -15.80 4.96
N PHE A 69 -9.70 -15.56 3.87
CA PHE A 69 -9.08 -14.26 3.61
C PHE A 69 -10.14 -13.20 3.33
N LYS A 70 -11.18 -13.53 2.54
CA LYS A 70 -12.25 -12.61 2.18
C LYS A 70 -12.98 -12.06 3.41
N LYS A 71 -13.21 -12.88 4.44
CA LYS A 71 -13.82 -12.42 5.71
C LYS A 71 -12.98 -11.32 6.37
N LEU A 72 -11.66 -11.49 6.46
CA LEU A 72 -10.77 -10.45 6.98
C LEU A 72 -10.76 -9.21 6.07
N ASP A 73 -10.69 -9.41 4.75
CA ASP A 73 -10.67 -8.31 3.78
C ASP A 73 -11.92 -7.43 3.89
N ASP A 74 -13.13 -7.98 4.00
CA ASP A 74 -14.34 -7.17 4.18
C ASP A 74 -14.39 -6.41 5.54
N VAL A 75 -13.46 -6.67 6.47
CA VAL A 75 -13.16 -5.81 7.63
C VAL A 75 -12.14 -4.72 7.30
N ILE A 76 -10.98 -5.07 6.72
CA ILE A 76 -9.82 -4.17 6.58
C ILE A 76 -9.78 -3.36 5.27
N LYS A 77 -10.65 -3.68 4.30
CA LYS A 77 -10.85 -2.98 3.01
C LYS A 77 -11.00 -1.45 3.09
N PRO A 78 -11.55 -0.83 4.16
CA PRO A 78 -11.55 0.63 4.26
C PRO A 78 -10.15 1.24 4.30
N LEU A 79 -9.11 0.52 4.79
CA LEU A 79 -7.71 0.98 4.68
C LEU A 79 -7.29 1.23 3.24
N ILE A 80 -7.82 0.48 2.27
CA ILE A 80 -7.35 0.51 0.88
C ILE A 80 -8.37 1.12 -0.08
N ALA A 81 -9.53 1.57 0.40
CA ALA A 81 -10.49 2.34 -0.38
C ALA A 81 -9.85 3.57 -1.09
N PRO A 82 -8.88 4.30 -0.48
CA PRO A 82 -8.16 5.36 -1.19
C PRO A 82 -7.28 4.87 -2.34
N ILE A 83 -6.76 3.64 -2.29
CA ILE A 83 -6.01 3.01 -3.39
C ILE A 83 -6.98 2.61 -4.51
N LEU A 84 -8.07 1.92 -4.15
CA LEU A 84 -9.08 1.42 -5.10
C LEU A 84 -9.79 2.57 -5.83
N LYS A 85 -10.02 3.72 -5.17
CA LYS A 85 -10.55 4.94 -5.79
C LYS A 85 -9.76 5.36 -7.04
N TYR A 86 -8.44 5.17 -7.03
CA TYR A 86 -7.55 5.55 -8.12
C TYR A 86 -6.98 4.35 -8.90
N GLU A 87 -7.65 3.19 -8.85
CA GLU A 87 -7.19 1.96 -9.53
C GLU A 87 -6.86 2.20 -11.01
N GLY A 88 -7.73 2.86 -11.77
CA GLY A 88 -7.50 3.16 -13.19
C GLY A 88 -6.22 3.97 -13.44
N ALA A 89 -5.99 5.04 -12.66
CA ALA A 89 -4.78 5.85 -12.74
C ALA A 89 -3.52 5.03 -12.40
N ILE A 90 -3.59 4.21 -11.36
CA ILE A 90 -2.48 3.33 -10.92
C ILE A 90 -2.11 2.33 -12.02
N PHE A 91 -3.10 1.77 -12.72
CA PHE A 91 -2.87 0.90 -13.87
C PHE A 91 -2.29 1.65 -15.09
N GLU A 92 -2.85 2.81 -15.47
CA GLU A 92 -2.35 3.57 -16.62
C GLU A 92 -0.93 4.10 -16.42
N LEU A 93 -0.62 4.66 -15.23
CA LEU A 93 0.73 5.10 -14.87
C LEU A 93 1.75 3.95 -14.95
N ARG A 94 1.40 2.77 -14.42
CA ARG A 94 2.24 1.58 -14.48
C ARG A 94 2.46 1.10 -15.91
N ASN A 95 1.43 1.18 -16.76
CA ASN A 95 1.51 0.72 -18.14
C ASN A 95 2.34 1.67 -19.02
N GLN A 96 2.23 2.99 -18.82
CA GLN A 96 3.13 3.95 -19.48
C GLN A 96 4.59 3.77 -19.03
N HIS A 97 4.85 3.47 -17.75
CA HIS A 97 6.20 3.13 -17.31
C HIS A 97 6.75 1.87 -18.02
N LEU A 98 5.93 0.85 -18.26
CA LEU A 98 6.37 -0.30 -19.08
C LEU A 98 6.62 0.08 -20.54
N ALA A 99 5.71 0.81 -21.19
CA ALA A 99 5.90 1.25 -22.58
C ALA A 99 7.22 2.03 -22.74
N HIS A 100 7.50 2.96 -21.82
CA HIS A 100 8.75 3.72 -21.80
C HIS A 100 10.01 2.84 -21.72
N VAL A 101 9.97 1.74 -20.93
CA VAL A 101 11.07 0.76 -20.84
C VAL A 101 11.16 -0.14 -22.06
N GLN A 102 10.04 -0.44 -22.73
CA GLN A 102 9.97 -1.39 -23.85
C GLN A 102 10.17 -0.74 -25.23
N GLU A 103 9.95 0.56 -25.38
CA GLU A 103 9.99 1.28 -26.66
C GLU A 103 11.21 2.21 -26.82
N GLU A 104 12.19 2.13 -25.92
CA GLU A 104 13.47 2.87 -25.96
C GLU A 104 13.30 4.40 -26.09
N GLY A 105 12.21 4.96 -25.56
CA GLY A 105 11.94 6.41 -25.60
C GLY A 105 11.42 6.96 -26.94
N ARG A 106 10.76 6.13 -27.76
CA ARG A 106 9.97 6.61 -28.92
C ARG A 106 8.81 7.52 -28.47
N LYS A 107 8.20 8.22 -29.43
CA LYS A 107 7.18 9.26 -29.16
C LYS A 107 6.01 8.70 -28.33
N PHE A 108 5.86 9.18 -27.11
CA PHE A 108 4.73 8.90 -26.23
C PHE A 108 3.39 9.27 -26.88
N GLU A 109 2.43 8.34 -26.89
CA GLU A 109 1.04 8.64 -27.27
C GLU A 109 0.28 9.38 -26.16
N VAL A 110 0.65 9.16 -24.89
CA VAL A 110 0.07 9.79 -23.70
C VAL A 110 1.16 10.07 -22.68
N MET A 111 1.29 11.31 -22.22
CA MET A 111 2.28 11.66 -21.20
C MET A 111 1.79 11.27 -19.80
N ILE A 112 2.73 11.02 -18.89
CA ILE A 112 2.43 10.78 -17.47
C ILE A 112 1.56 11.91 -16.88
N ASN A 113 1.82 13.16 -17.26
CA ASN A 113 1.04 14.32 -16.78
C ASN A 113 -0.42 14.26 -17.22
N ASP A 114 -0.71 13.77 -18.43
CA ASP A 114 -2.07 13.69 -18.97
C ASP A 114 -2.92 12.71 -18.16
N ILE A 115 -2.32 11.56 -17.77
CA ILE A 115 -2.96 10.57 -16.87
C ILE A 115 -3.21 11.19 -15.49
N LEU A 116 -2.24 11.92 -14.94
CA LEU A 116 -2.35 12.54 -13.62
C LEU A 116 -3.45 13.62 -13.59
N LEU A 117 -3.59 14.40 -14.67
CA LEU A 117 -4.68 15.37 -14.84
C LEU A 117 -6.04 14.67 -15.05
N LYS A 118 -6.11 13.70 -15.98
CA LYS A 118 -7.32 12.91 -16.32
C LYS A 118 -7.99 12.27 -15.09
N TYR A 119 -7.21 11.80 -14.12
CA TYR A 119 -7.72 11.19 -12.90
C TYR A 119 -7.71 12.09 -11.66
N ASN A 120 -7.25 13.34 -11.78
CA ASN A 120 -6.91 14.20 -10.64
C ASN A 120 -6.09 13.43 -9.58
N PHE A 121 -5.07 12.72 -10.05
CA PHE A 121 -4.30 11.79 -9.23
C PHE A 121 -3.34 12.56 -8.31
N PRO A 122 -3.42 12.40 -6.99
CA PRO A 122 -2.56 13.14 -6.07
C PRO A 122 -1.10 12.65 -6.16
N THR A 123 -0.14 13.57 -6.14
CA THR A 123 1.19 13.37 -6.74
C THR A 123 2.38 13.80 -5.89
N ASN A 124 2.11 14.38 -4.70
CA ASN A 124 3.19 14.73 -3.78
C ASN A 124 3.73 13.48 -3.08
N PHE A 125 4.97 13.54 -2.58
CA PHE A 125 5.61 12.39 -1.92
C PHE A 125 4.86 11.91 -0.67
N GLY A 126 4.23 12.81 0.10
CA GLY A 126 3.38 12.46 1.24
C GLY A 126 2.15 11.63 0.86
N PHE A 127 1.61 11.78 -0.37
CA PHE A 127 0.53 10.93 -0.86
C PHE A 127 1.02 9.55 -1.31
N TYR A 128 2.19 9.44 -1.93
CA TYR A 128 2.76 8.11 -2.23
C TYR A 128 3.20 7.38 -0.95
N ARG A 129 3.75 8.10 0.04
CA ARG A 129 3.98 7.57 1.41
C ARG A 129 2.65 7.15 2.06
N TYR A 130 1.58 7.93 1.89
CA TYR A 130 0.24 7.56 2.35
C TYR A 130 -0.23 6.25 1.72
N LEU A 131 -0.28 6.13 0.40
CA LEU A 131 -0.72 4.88 -0.26
C LEU A 131 0.18 3.68 0.07
N ALA A 132 1.49 3.87 0.22
CA ALA A 132 2.41 2.82 0.66
C ALA A 132 2.11 2.37 2.10
N GLY A 133 1.88 3.32 3.01
CA GLY A 133 1.50 3.03 4.40
C GLY A 133 0.12 2.37 4.54
N LEU A 134 -0.85 2.68 3.67
CA LEU A 134 -2.13 1.97 3.63
C LEU A 134 -1.93 0.48 3.33
N VAL A 135 -1.03 0.12 2.40
CA VAL A 135 -0.67 -1.28 2.16
C VAL A 135 0.17 -1.85 3.31
N PHE A 136 1.06 -1.08 3.92
CA PHE A 136 1.82 -1.51 5.09
C PHE A 136 0.90 -1.95 6.24
N PHE A 137 -0.09 -1.12 6.59
CA PHE A 137 -1.07 -1.43 7.63
C PHE A 137 -2.04 -2.53 7.20
N TYR A 138 -2.50 -2.58 5.94
CA TYR A 138 -3.34 -3.68 5.44
C TYR A 138 -2.62 -5.03 5.58
N SER A 139 -1.40 -5.13 5.05
CA SER A 139 -0.58 -6.34 5.13
C SER A 139 -0.19 -6.71 6.56
N GLY A 140 0.06 -5.75 7.44
CA GLY A 140 0.32 -6.02 8.86
C GLY A 140 -0.90 -6.58 9.62
N ASN A 141 -2.12 -6.29 9.17
CA ASN A 141 -3.33 -6.95 9.69
C ASN A 141 -3.50 -8.36 9.11
N VAL A 142 -3.14 -8.57 7.84
CA VAL A 142 -3.11 -9.91 7.21
C VAL A 142 -2.07 -10.81 7.89
N GLU A 143 -0.84 -10.35 8.07
CA GLU A 143 0.25 -11.06 8.76
C GLU A 143 -0.19 -11.58 10.13
N ARG A 144 -0.79 -10.71 10.96
CA ARG A 144 -1.23 -11.08 12.32
C ARG A 144 -2.28 -12.20 12.32
N ASN A 145 -3.18 -12.20 11.33
CA ASN A 145 -4.30 -13.13 11.25
C ASN A 145 -4.01 -14.41 10.43
N PHE A 146 -2.96 -14.41 9.61
CA PHE A 146 -2.52 -15.55 8.78
C PHE A 146 -1.05 -15.92 9.01
N LYS A 147 -0.55 -15.74 10.24
CA LYS A 147 0.89 -15.74 10.55
C LYS A 147 1.63 -17.00 10.10
N GLU A 148 1.08 -18.20 10.29
CA GLU A 148 1.75 -19.44 9.90
C GLU A 148 1.95 -19.54 8.37
N VAL A 149 0.94 -19.13 7.61
CA VAL A 149 0.96 -19.04 6.14
C VAL A 149 1.94 -17.97 5.66
N TRP A 150 2.01 -16.84 6.39
CA TRP A 150 2.89 -15.71 6.13
C TRP A 150 4.37 -16.04 6.39
N ASP A 151 4.67 -16.69 7.52
CA ASP A 151 6.02 -17.10 7.90
C ASP A 151 6.56 -18.19 6.95
N LYS A 152 5.71 -19.16 6.57
CA LYS A 152 6.04 -20.19 5.56
C LYS A 152 6.35 -19.59 4.19
N ALA A 153 5.69 -18.48 3.82
CA ALA A 153 5.98 -17.73 2.62
C ALA A 153 7.28 -16.90 2.73
N LEU A 154 7.47 -16.17 3.83
CA LEU A 154 8.53 -15.17 4.07
C LEU A 154 9.95 -15.67 3.76
N ILE A 155 10.22 -16.94 4.02
CA ILE A 155 11.53 -17.62 3.85
C ILE A 155 12.09 -17.50 2.41
N LYS A 156 11.28 -17.13 1.41
CA LYS A 156 11.56 -17.38 -0.01
C LYS A 156 12.07 -16.20 -0.86
N TYR A 157 12.01 -14.92 -0.43
CA TYR A 157 12.30 -13.78 -1.34
C TYR A 157 12.99 -12.55 -0.71
N ASN A 158 13.85 -11.87 -1.50
CA ASN A 158 14.71 -10.75 -1.06
C ASN A 158 14.86 -9.65 -2.16
N ALA A 159 15.12 -8.38 -1.78
CA ALA A 159 15.53 -7.20 -2.60
C ALA A 159 14.49 -6.33 -3.42
N LYS A 160 14.99 -5.18 -3.96
CA LYS A 160 14.34 -3.87 -4.38
C LYS A 160 15.04 -3.30 -5.66
N GLY A 161 14.70 -2.21 -6.40
CA GLY A 161 13.63 -1.17 -6.44
C GLY A 161 13.95 -0.04 -7.49
N GLY A 162 13.03 0.90 -7.87
CA GLY A 162 13.32 1.95 -8.90
C GLY A 162 12.17 2.87 -9.47
N GLY A 163 12.51 4.10 -9.92
CA GLY A 163 11.74 5.08 -10.78
C GLY A 163 10.51 5.84 -10.20
N SER A 164 9.98 7.00 -10.69
CA SER A 164 10.47 8.31 -11.21
C SER A 164 9.35 9.41 -11.04
N ILE A 165 9.60 10.75 -10.91
CA ILE A 165 8.63 11.91 -11.00
C ILE A 165 8.10 12.58 -9.67
N THR A 166 7.60 13.84 -9.62
CA THR A 166 6.79 14.51 -8.53
C THR A 166 5.86 15.63 -9.08
N ILE A 167 4.62 15.81 -8.56
CA ILE A 167 3.72 16.99 -8.73
C ILE A 167 3.05 17.31 -7.34
N SER A 168 2.27 18.38 -7.14
CA SER A 168 1.69 18.78 -5.82
C SER A 168 0.20 18.41 -5.65
N SER A 169 -0.24 18.11 -4.41
CA SER A 169 -1.63 17.68 -4.16
C SER A 169 -2.08 17.61 -2.67
N GLY A 170 -1.72 18.58 -1.82
CA GLY A 170 -2.37 18.77 -0.50
C GLY A 170 -2.20 17.66 0.56
N PHE A 171 -1.22 16.76 0.43
CA PHE A 171 -0.74 15.96 1.57
C PHE A 171 0.64 16.50 1.95
N GLU A 172 0.87 16.71 3.24
CA GLU A 172 2.20 16.95 3.79
C GLU A 172 2.71 15.69 4.50
N MET A 173 4.02 15.45 4.43
CA MET A 173 4.65 14.24 4.97
C MET A 173 4.42 14.08 6.50
N LYS A 174 4.28 15.20 7.21
CA LYS A 174 4.01 15.30 8.65
C LYS A 174 2.61 14.79 9.06
N ASP A 175 1.63 14.89 8.16
CA ASP A 175 0.22 14.59 8.47
C ASP A 175 -0.17 13.13 8.14
N THR A 176 0.73 12.39 7.49
CA THR A 176 0.48 11.01 7.03
C THR A 176 0.02 10.10 8.18
N ASP A 177 0.73 10.19 9.31
CA ASP A 177 0.58 9.27 10.44
C ASP A 177 -0.74 9.51 11.20
N LYS A 178 -1.18 10.77 11.26
CA LYS A 178 -2.51 11.17 11.75
C LYS A 178 -3.63 10.58 10.88
N LYS A 179 -3.51 10.71 9.55
CA LYS A 179 -4.50 10.20 8.59
C LYS A 179 -4.61 8.67 8.62
N PHE A 180 -3.55 7.94 8.98
CA PHE A 180 -3.66 6.51 9.27
C PHE A 180 -4.41 6.23 10.57
N SER A 181 -4.13 6.97 11.65
CA SER A 181 -4.83 6.79 12.94
C SER A 181 -6.35 6.95 12.81
N GLU A 182 -6.79 7.93 12.01
CA GLU A 182 -8.20 8.20 11.72
C GLU A 182 -8.91 7.03 11.00
N LEU A 183 -8.21 6.26 10.15
CA LEU A 183 -8.74 5.04 9.53
C LEU A 183 -8.57 3.79 10.39
N LEU A 184 -7.45 3.67 11.12
CA LEU A 184 -7.11 2.47 11.90
C LEU A 184 -8.03 2.29 13.11
N LYS A 185 -8.42 3.38 13.79
CA LYS A 185 -9.25 3.30 15.01
C LYS A 185 -10.58 2.53 14.84
N PRO A 186 -11.48 2.88 13.90
CA PRO A 186 -12.73 2.12 13.71
C PRO A 186 -12.50 0.69 13.19
N ILE A 187 -11.44 0.46 12.42
CA ILE A 187 -11.11 -0.87 11.88
C ILE A 187 -10.56 -1.79 12.98
N ALA A 188 -9.77 -1.26 13.92
CA ALA A 188 -9.26 -2.00 15.06
C ALA A 188 -10.37 -2.50 15.99
N VAL A 189 -11.40 -1.66 16.20
CA VAL A 189 -12.64 -2.01 16.91
C VAL A 189 -13.37 -3.14 16.16
N LYS A 190 -13.68 -2.96 14.87
CA LYS A 190 -14.39 -3.99 14.09
C LYS A 190 -13.62 -5.32 14.01
N LEU A 191 -12.29 -5.29 13.90
CA LEU A 191 -11.47 -6.50 13.97
C LEU A 191 -11.67 -7.26 15.29
N PHE A 192 -11.65 -6.56 16.42
CA PHE A 192 -11.86 -7.16 17.73
C PHE A 192 -13.29 -7.72 17.88
N ASP A 193 -14.31 -6.95 17.50
CA ASP A 193 -15.71 -7.34 17.63
C ASP A 193 -16.10 -8.49 16.65
N ASP A 194 -15.47 -8.58 15.46
CA ASP A 194 -15.61 -9.70 14.50
C ASP A 194 -14.72 -10.92 14.86
N GLY A 195 -13.95 -10.88 15.96
CA GLY A 195 -13.13 -12.00 16.46
C GLY A 195 -11.75 -12.18 15.82
N PHE A 196 -11.25 -11.20 15.08
CA PHE A 196 -9.90 -11.16 14.50
C PHE A 196 -8.86 -10.56 15.46
N ILE A 197 -7.58 -10.85 15.20
CA ILE A 197 -6.45 -10.23 15.91
C ILE A 197 -6.36 -8.76 15.48
N SER A 198 -6.68 -7.88 16.42
CA SER A 198 -6.67 -6.42 16.27
C SER A 198 -5.25 -5.83 16.29
N PRO A 199 -5.01 -4.65 15.70
CA PRO A 199 -3.74 -3.94 15.83
C PRO A 199 -3.47 -3.43 17.26
N PHE A 200 -4.49 -3.28 18.10
CA PHE A 200 -4.44 -2.72 19.47
C PHE A 200 -4.73 -3.77 20.55
N THR A 201 -4.37 -3.47 21.81
CA THR A 201 -4.74 -4.30 22.98
C THR A 201 -6.20 -4.06 23.40
N ASN A 202 -6.81 -4.99 24.13
CA ASN A 202 -8.20 -4.85 24.61
C ASN A 202 -8.42 -3.54 25.40
N GLU A 203 -7.46 -3.16 26.25
CA GLU A 203 -7.51 -1.91 27.03
C GLU A 203 -7.41 -0.65 26.14
N GLN A 204 -6.75 -0.75 24.98
CA GLN A 204 -6.72 0.32 23.98
C GLN A 204 -8.01 0.34 23.14
N ILE A 205 -8.62 -0.82 22.88
CA ILE A 205 -9.87 -0.93 22.10
C ILE A 205 -11.03 -0.22 22.81
N GLU A 206 -11.22 -0.45 24.11
CA GLU A 206 -12.32 0.19 24.84
C GLU A 206 -12.14 1.72 24.92
N LYS A 207 -10.90 2.21 25.07
CA LYS A 207 -10.58 3.65 24.97
C LYS A 207 -10.84 4.23 23.57
N VAL A 208 -10.66 3.43 22.52
CA VAL A 208 -10.97 3.82 21.13
C VAL A 208 -12.48 3.81 20.87
N LYS A 209 -13.25 2.88 21.46
CA LYS A 209 -14.72 2.90 21.43
C LYS A 209 -15.26 4.20 22.05
N GLU A 210 -14.81 4.52 23.27
CA GLU A 210 -15.12 5.80 23.94
C GLU A 210 -14.77 7.04 23.10
N GLU A 211 -13.64 7.03 22.38
CA GLU A 211 -13.23 8.15 21.51
C GLU A 211 -14.11 8.33 20.27
N LEU A 212 -14.72 7.26 19.76
CA LEU A 212 -15.56 7.27 18.56
C LEU A 212 -17.00 7.66 18.90
N GLU A 213 -17.53 7.19 20.02
CA GLU A 213 -18.82 7.63 20.55
C GLU A 213 -18.86 9.14 20.80
N LYS A 214 -17.79 9.72 21.37
CA LYS A 214 -17.65 11.16 21.63
C LYS A 214 -17.44 12.03 20.37
N LYS A 215 -17.52 11.42 19.17
CA LYS A 215 -17.39 12.09 17.85
C LYS A 215 -18.58 11.84 16.91
N SER A 216 -19.60 11.12 17.38
CA SER A 216 -20.81 10.75 16.63
C SER A 216 -21.98 11.66 16.94
#